data_AF-A0A1F5DH41-F1
#
_entry.id   AF-A0A1F5DH41-F1
#
_cell.length_a   1.000
_cell.length_b   1.000
_cell.length_c   1.000
_cell.angle_alpha   90.00
_cell.angle_beta   90.00
_cell.angle_gamma   90.00
#
_symmetry.space_group_name_H-M   'P 1'
#
loop_
_entity.id
_entity.type
_entity.pdbx_description
1 polymer ?
#
loop_
_entity_poly.entity_id
_entity_poly.type
_entity_poly.pdbx_seq_one_letter_code
_entity_poly.pdbx_strand_id
1 'polypeptide(L)'
;MKEAKKKIDWIRPFNVVISSDINIRILSTIDKLGKISYKELLELCRARNEGIFEYSMTQLIRLDLINVTSPYYLTRLGKEISNRLKTVLL
;
A
#
# COMPACT_ATOMS: atom_id res chain seq x y z
N MET A 1 15.87 -5.53 -29.75
CA MET A 1 15.11 -6.54 -28.97
C MET A 1 14.03 -5.80 -28.18
N LYS A 2 12.74 -6.06 -28.43
CA LYS A 2 11.65 -5.44 -27.66
C LYS A 2 11.47 -6.29 -26.39
N GLU A 3 11.87 -5.77 -25.24
CA GLU A 3 11.58 -6.41 -23.95
C GLU A 3 10.06 -6.58 -23.81
N ALA A 4 9.61 -7.83 -23.76
CA ALA A 4 8.23 -8.13 -23.42
C ALA A 4 7.98 -7.56 -22.01
N LYS A 5 7.13 -6.52 -21.91
CA LYS A 5 6.68 -5.99 -20.62
C LYS A 5 6.09 -7.15 -19.81
N LYS A 6 6.85 -7.65 -18.84
CA LYS A 6 6.41 -8.71 -17.94
C LYS A 6 5.12 -8.23 -17.26
N LYS A 7 4.02 -8.97 -17.46
CA LYS A 7 2.72 -8.66 -16.85
C LYS A 7 2.92 -8.65 -15.34
N ILE A 8 2.65 -7.50 -14.71
CA ILE A 8 2.81 -7.37 -13.26
C ILE A 8 1.75 -8.26 -12.61
N ASP A 9 2.18 -9.20 -11.76
CA ASP A 9 1.27 -10.04 -10.99
C ASP A 9 0.69 -9.21 -9.84
N TRP A 10 -0.46 -8.61 -10.10
CA TRP A 10 -1.17 -7.75 -9.15
C TRP A 10 -2.19 -8.51 -8.29
N ILE A 11 -2.50 -9.78 -8.60
CA ILE A 11 -3.58 -10.52 -7.93
C ILE A 11 -3.21 -10.81 -6.48
N ARG A 12 -2.01 -11.37 -6.25
CA ARG A 12 -1.55 -11.67 -4.89
C ARG A 12 -1.46 -10.41 -4.01
N PRO A 13 -0.79 -9.31 -4.45
CA PRO A 13 -0.78 -8.07 -3.66
C PRO A 13 -2.16 -7.48 -3.42
N PHE A 14 -3.05 -7.52 -4.42
CA PHE A 14 -4.43 -7.06 -4.28
C PHE A 14 -5.15 -7.82 -3.16
N ASN A 15 -5.09 -9.16 -3.17
CA ASN A 15 -5.72 -10.01 -2.17
C ASN A 15 -5.24 -9.70 -0.74
N VAL A 16 -3.93 -9.46 -0.55
CA VAL A 16 -3.37 -9.09 0.76
C VAL A 16 -3.88 -7.73 1.22
N VAL A 17 -4.05 -6.77 0.31
CA VAL A 17 -4.57 -5.46 0.68
C VAL A 17 -6.04 -5.54 1.05
N ILE A 18 -6.89 -6.17 0.23
CA ILE A 18 -8.33 -6.22 0.50
C ILE A 18 -8.70 -7.03 1.75
N SER A 19 -7.85 -7.99 2.16
CA SER A 19 -8.11 -8.83 3.33
C SER A 19 -7.90 -8.12 4.67
N SER A 20 -7.47 -6.87 4.68
CA SER A 20 -7.16 -6.12 5.90
C SER A 20 -7.55 -4.65 5.79
N ASP A 21 -8.42 -4.19 6.69
CA ASP A 21 -8.89 -2.82 6.72
C ASP A 21 -7.75 -1.82 6.96
N ILE A 22 -6.74 -2.21 7.75
CA ILE A 22 -5.58 -1.36 8.01
C ILE A 22 -4.68 -1.26 6.76
N ASN A 23 -4.54 -2.32 5.96
CA ASN A 23 -3.82 -2.27 4.69
C ASN A 23 -4.49 -1.29 3.71
N ILE A 24 -5.82 -1.35 3.61
CA ILE A 24 -6.61 -0.42 2.77
C ILE A 24 -6.41 1.02 3.24
N ARG A 25 -6.50 1.26 4.56
CA ARG A 25 -6.31 2.61 5.13
C ARG A 25 -4.91 3.15 4.89
N ILE A 26 -3.87 2.34 5.06
CA ILE A 26 -2.49 2.73 4.77
C ILE A 26 -2.33 3.12 3.30
N LEU A 27 -2.71 2.25 2.36
CA LEU A 27 -2.56 2.54 0.93
C LEU A 27 -3.35 3.77 0.51
N SER A 28 -4.60 3.89 0.96
CA SER A 28 -5.48 5.02 0.62
C SER A 28 -4.95 6.35 1.18
N THR A 29 -4.36 6.32 2.38
CA THR A 29 -3.78 7.52 3.01
C THR A 29 -2.55 7.99 2.23
N ILE A 30 -1.64 7.07 1.89
CA ILE A 30 -0.44 7.41 1.10
C ILE A 30 -0.84 7.86 -0.32
N ASP A 31 -1.82 7.20 -0.95
CA ASP A 31 -2.31 7.59 -2.29
C ASP A 31 -2.84 9.03 -2.30
N LYS A 32 -3.59 9.41 -1.26
CA LYS A 32 -4.19 10.74 -1.13
C LYS A 32 -3.16 11.83 -0.85
N LEU A 33 -2.12 11.53 -0.06
CA LEU A 33 -1.15 12.52 0.41
C LEU A 33 0.18 12.51 -0.36
N GLY A 34 0.45 11.48 -1.15
CA GLY A 34 1.63 11.32 -1.99
C GLY A 34 2.87 10.86 -1.22
N LYS A 35 3.36 11.68 -0.27
CA LYS A 35 4.50 11.37 0.61
C LYS A 35 4.12 11.65 2.05
N ILE A 36 4.43 10.74 2.97
CA ILE A 36 4.01 10.87 4.38
C ILE A 36 5.05 10.26 5.33
N SER A 37 5.23 10.86 6.51
CA SER A 37 6.12 10.31 7.54
C SER A 37 5.47 9.10 8.26
N TYR A 38 6.29 8.30 8.96
CA TYR A 38 5.79 7.21 9.81
C TYR A 38 4.76 7.70 10.83
N LYS A 39 5.07 8.78 11.54
CA LYS A 39 4.23 9.30 12.63
C LYS A 39 2.88 9.78 12.12
N GLU A 40 2.87 10.55 11.04
CA GLU A 40 1.63 11.03 10.42
C GLU A 40 0.80 9.86 9.88
N LEU A 41 1.45 8.88 9.25
CA LEU A 41 0.75 7.73 8.68
C LEU A 41 0.12 6.85 9.77
N LEU A 42 0.83 6.60 10.87
CA LEU A 42 0.31 5.87 12.03
C LEU A 42 -0.92 6.56 12.62
N GLU A 43 -0.84 7.89 12.81
CA GLU A 43 -1.94 8.70 13.34
C GLU A 43 -3.18 8.69 12.42
N LEU A 44 -2.98 8.94 11.13
CA LEU A 44 -4.07 9.03 10.15
C LEU A 44 -4.71 7.69 9.83
N CYS A 45 -3.95 6.60 9.87
CA CYS A 45 -4.50 5.26 9.64
C CYS A 45 -5.36 4.77 10.81
N ARG A 46 -5.33 5.45 11.97
CA ARG A 46 -6.09 5.07 13.18
C ARG A 46 -5.93 3.59 13.51
N ALA A 47 -4.70 3.10 13.47
CA ALA A 47 -4.41 1.77 13.97
C ALA A 47 -4.66 1.77 15.48
N ARG A 48 -5.53 0.88 15.97
CA ARG A 48 -5.80 0.77 17.42
C ARG A 48 -4.60 0.22 18.20
N ASN A 49 -3.64 -0.38 17.50
CA ASN A 49 -2.46 -1.03 18.03
C ASN A 49 -1.30 -0.81 17.05
N GLU A 50 -0.16 -0.32 17.54
CA GLU A 50 1.03 -0.03 16.74
C GLU A 50 1.62 -1.30 16.09
N GLY A 51 1.63 -2.43 16.79
CA GLY A 51 2.12 -3.70 16.24
C GLY A 51 1.32 -4.19 15.02
N ILE A 52 0.01 -3.90 14.97
CA ILE A 52 -0.82 -4.21 13.78
C ILE A 52 -0.41 -3.31 12.60
N PHE A 53 -0.11 -2.04 12.89
CA PHE A 53 0.37 -1.10 11.87
C PHE A 53 1.74 -1.51 11.32
N GLU A 54 2.70 -1.83 12.19
CA GLU A 54 4.04 -2.27 11.80
C GLU A 54 4.02 -3.57 10.99
N TYR A 55 3.18 -4.53 11.39
CA TYR A 55 2.97 -5.77 10.65
C TYR A 55 2.46 -5.48 9.23
N SER A 56 1.47 -4.60 9.13
CA SER A 56 0.86 -4.19 7.86
C SER A 56 1.88 -3.47 6.97
N MET A 57 2.59 -2.48 7.51
CA MET A 57 3.67 -1.79 6.79
C MET A 57 4.73 -2.77 6.27
N THR A 58 5.16 -3.73 7.10
CA THR A 58 6.15 -4.73 6.71
C THR A 58 5.63 -5.60 5.55
N GLN A 59 4.37 -6.03 5.59
CA GLN A 59 3.77 -6.78 4.48
C GLN A 59 3.71 -5.96 3.19
N LEU A 60 3.25 -4.72 3.27
CA LEU A 60 3.07 -3.84 2.10
C LEU A 60 4.41 -3.46 1.46
N ILE A 61 5.47 -3.27 2.27
CA ILE A 61 6.84 -3.06 1.79
C ILE A 61 7.37 -4.34 1.12
N ARG A 62 7.17 -5.52 1.71
CA ARG A 62 7.60 -6.80 1.13
C ARG A 62 6.92 -7.12 -0.20
N LEU A 63 5.72 -6.60 -0.41
CA LEU A 63 4.98 -6.70 -1.67
C LEU A 63 5.33 -5.59 -2.67
N ASP A 64 6.33 -4.75 -2.37
CA ASP A 64 6.74 -3.62 -3.20
C ASP A 64 5.56 -2.67 -3.50
N LEU A 65 4.65 -2.45 -2.54
CA LEU A 65 3.53 -1.51 -2.69
C LEU A 65 3.89 -0.12 -2.16
N ILE A 66 4.76 -0.07 -1.15
CA ILE A 66 5.26 1.14 -0.52
C ILE A 66 6.78 1.02 -0.50
N ASN A 67 7.50 2.14 -0.67
CA ASN A 67 8.94 2.15 -0.51
C ASN A 67 9.38 1.83 0.94
N VAL A 68 10.63 1.42 1.10
CA VAL A 68 11.15 0.92 2.39
C VAL A 68 11.36 2.03 3.43
N THR A 69 11.67 3.25 3.00
CA THR A 69 12.16 4.34 3.87
C THR A 69 11.19 5.51 3.97
N SER A 70 11.04 6.08 5.16
CA SER A 70 10.30 7.33 5.34
C SER A 70 11.03 8.49 4.61
N PRO A 71 10.32 9.40 3.91
CA PRO A 71 8.87 9.45 3.77
C PRO A 71 8.31 8.37 2.84
N TYR A 72 7.22 7.74 3.27
CA TYR A 72 6.56 6.66 2.56
C TYR A 72 5.76 7.18 1.36
N TYR A 73 5.85 6.49 0.24
CA TYR A 73 5.09 6.74 -0.99
C TYR A 73 4.74 5.44 -1.70
N LEU A 74 3.66 5.45 -2.49
CA LEU A 74 3.28 4.30 -3.30
C LEU A 74 4.27 4.10 -4.44
N THR A 75 4.73 2.86 -4.59
CA THR A 75 5.48 2.42 -5.78
C THR A 75 4.55 2.40 -7.01
N ARG A 76 5.09 2.01 -8.17
CA ARG A 76 4.26 1.79 -9.36
C ARG A 76 3.17 0.74 -9.11
N LEU A 77 3.52 -0.37 -8.45
CA LEU A 77 2.56 -1.43 -8.14
C LEU A 77 1.56 -0.97 -7.08
N GLY A 78 2.01 -0.26 -6.04
CA GLY A 78 1.11 0.32 -5.03
C GLY A 78 0.03 1.22 -5.64
N LYS A 79 0.40 2.07 -6.61
CA LYS A 79 -0.56 2.91 -7.35
C LYS A 79 -1.55 2.10 -8.18
N GLU A 80 -1.09 1.05 -8.84
CA GLU A 80 -1.97 0.15 -9.59
C GLU A 80 -3.00 -0.52 -8.68
N ILE A 81 -2.55 -1.05 -7.53
CA ILE A 81 -3.44 -1.67 -6.53
C ILE A 81 -4.42 -0.64 -5.96
N SER A 82 -3.96 0.54 -5.58
CA SER A 82 -4.82 1.63 -5.08
C SER A 82 -5.93 1.98 -6.07
N ASN A 83 -5.60 2.10 -7.36
CA ASN A 83 -6.61 2.36 -8.39
C ASN A 83 -7.62 1.23 -8.54
N ARG A 84 -7.20 -0.04 -8.41
CA ARG A 84 -8.12 -1.19 -8.42
C ARG A 84 -9.02 -1.22 -7.19
N LEU A 85 -8.51 -0.86 -6.01
CA LEU A 85 -9.33 -0.79 -4.80
C LEU A 85 -10.48 0.20 -4.98
N LYS A 86 -10.22 1.36 -5.59
CA LYS A 86 -11.26 2.35 -5.90
C LYS A 86 -12.36 1.78 -6.78
N THR A 87 -12.06 0.87 -7.71
CA THR A 87 -13.06 0.26 -8.58
C THR A 87 -13.95 -0.79 -7.90
N VAL A 88 -13.53 -1.31 -6.74
CA VAL A 88 -14.25 -2.38 -6.02
C VAL A 88 -14.97 -1.86 -4.78
N LEU A 89 -14.48 -0.77 -4.18
CA LEU A 89 -15.05 -0.15 -2.98
C LEU A 89 -15.99 1.03 -3.29
N LEU A 90 -16.21 1.35 -4.57
CA LEU A 90 -17.28 2.23 -5.06
C LEU A 90 -18.54 1.41 -5.34
#